data_AF-A0A3R6NQH1-F1
#
_entry.id   AF-A0A3R6NQH1-F1
#
_cell.length_a   1.000
_cell.length_b   1.000
_cell.length_c   1.000
_cell.angle_alpha   90.00
_cell.angle_beta   90.00
_cell.angle_gamma   90.00
#
_symmetry.space_group_name_H-M   'P 1'
#
loop_
_entity.id
_entity.type
_entity.pdbx_description
1 polymer ?
#
loop_
_entity_poly.entity_id
_entity_poly.type
_entity_poly.pdbx_seq_one_letter_code
_entity_poly.pdbx_strand_id
1 'polypeptide(L)'
;MESLSNWLEKLPDKGRYVMLLAWLLGEPAIKQYATWEVLRKRFNKHHRDDILEYCEIDACRLLIERIVVNEPDLFIAYISAMLRCGILDGTYEHVADHIDLVFRTGKEINTICNHLSDADDVYFDICEAVRETKRKHKKN
;
A
#
# COMPACT_ATOMS: atom_id res chain seq x y z
N MET A 1 -17.40 -12.11 34.71
CA MET A 1 -17.66 -12.67 33.38
C MET A 1 -16.45 -12.32 32.53
N GLU A 2 -15.76 -13.30 31.94
CA GLU A 2 -14.59 -13.04 31.08
C GLU A 2 -15.03 -12.29 29.82
N SER A 3 -14.19 -11.37 29.30
CA SER A 3 -14.52 -10.65 28.06
C SER A 3 -14.46 -11.62 26.87
N LEU A 4 -15.35 -11.45 25.89
CA LEU A 4 -15.36 -12.28 24.68
C LEU A 4 -13.99 -12.32 24.00
N SER A 5 -13.28 -11.18 23.98
CA SER A 5 -11.93 -11.05 23.43
C SER A 5 -10.92 -11.96 24.15
N ASN A 6 -10.89 -11.91 25.48
CA ASN A 6 -9.95 -12.73 26.27
C ASN A 6 -10.27 -14.22 26.15
N TRP A 7 -11.55 -14.57 26.00
CA TRP A 7 -11.98 -15.94 25.78
C TRP A 7 -11.53 -16.46 24.40
N LEU A 8 -11.66 -15.64 23.35
CA LEU A 8 -11.25 -16.01 21.98
C LEU A 8 -9.74 -16.24 21.86
N GLU A 9 -8.91 -15.48 22.58
CA GLU A 9 -7.45 -15.65 22.57
C GLU A 9 -6.99 -17.02 23.12
N LYS A 10 -7.81 -17.68 23.93
CA LYS A 10 -7.48 -18.98 24.53
C LYS A 10 -7.84 -20.17 23.63
N LEU A 11 -8.47 -19.93 22.47
CA LEU A 11 -8.93 -21.00 21.59
C LEU A 11 -7.84 -21.47 20.63
N PRO A 12 -7.76 -22.79 20.36
CA PRO A 12 -6.77 -23.34 19.43
C PRO A 12 -7.01 -22.88 17.97
N ASP A 13 -8.26 -22.64 17.58
CA ASP A 13 -8.65 -22.18 16.23
C ASP A 13 -9.10 -20.70 16.21
N LYS A 14 -8.40 -19.83 16.96
CA LYS A 14 -8.76 -18.41 17.12
C LYS A 14 -9.21 -17.74 15.81
N GLY A 15 -8.41 -17.86 14.75
CA GLY A 15 -8.68 -17.20 13.47
C GLY A 15 -9.99 -17.61 12.81
N ARG A 16 -10.30 -18.92 12.82
CA ARG A 16 -11.58 -19.43 12.28
C ARG A 16 -12.77 -18.82 13.03
N TYR A 17 -12.69 -18.74 14.35
CA TYR A 17 -13.76 -18.16 15.16
C TYR A 17 -13.87 -16.65 15.01
N VAL A 18 -12.74 -15.95 14.88
CA VAL A 18 -12.72 -14.51 14.57
C VAL A 18 -13.45 -14.25 13.25
N MET A 19 -13.17 -15.01 12.19
CA MET A 19 -13.82 -14.86 10.90
C MET A 19 -15.32 -15.21 10.93
N LEU A 20 -15.71 -16.30 11.60
CA LEU A 20 -17.12 -16.67 11.75
C LEU A 20 -17.91 -15.62 12.53
N LEU A 21 -17.34 -15.04 13.58
CA LEU A 21 -17.96 -13.97 14.35
C LEU A 21 -18.01 -12.66 13.57
N ALA A 22 -16.95 -12.31 12.83
CA ALA A 22 -16.95 -11.16 11.94
C ALA A 22 -18.08 -11.26 10.91
N TRP A 23 -18.27 -12.44 10.32
CA TRP A 23 -19.37 -12.70 9.39
C TRP A 23 -20.73 -12.58 10.08
N LEU A 24 -20.95 -13.26 11.21
CA LEU A 24 -22.21 -13.20 11.97
C LEU A 24 -22.59 -11.76 12.34
N LEU A 25 -21.63 -10.97 12.83
CA LEU A 25 -21.85 -9.55 13.18
C LEU A 25 -22.02 -8.65 11.96
N GLY A 26 -21.62 -9.14 10.78
CA GLY A 26 -21.80 -8.51 9.47
C GLY A 26 -23.18 -8.74 8.86
N GLU A 27 -23.92 -9.77 9.30
CA GLU A 27 -25.21 -10.16 8.73
C GLU A 27 -26.28 -9.05 8.87
N PRO A 28 -27.03 -8.71 7.81
CA PRO A 28 -28.08 -7.67 7.87
C PRO A 28 -29.12 -7.94 8.96
N ALA A 29 -29.51 -9.21 9.13
CA ALA A 29 -30.45 -9.66 10.15
C ALA A 29 -29.94 -9.45 11.58
N ILE A 30 -28.62 -9.36 11.79
CA ILE A 30 -28.01 -9.08 13.08
C ILE A 30 -27.80 -7.58 13.26
N LYS A 31 -27.41 -6.86 12.20
CA LYS A 31 -27.18 -5.41 12.19
C LYS A 31 -28.42 -4.58 12.53
N GLN A 32 -29.62 -5.09 12.30
CA GLN A 32 -30.87 -4.40 12.67
C GLN A 32 -31.08 -4.26 14.19
N TYR A 33 -30.37 -5.06 14.99
CA TYR A 33 -30.52 -5.06 16.45
C TYR A 33 -29.48 -4.16 17.12
N ALA A 34 -29.94 -3.03 17.68
CA ALA A 34 -29.08 -2.08 18.39
C ALA A 34 -28.28 -2.71 19.55
N THR A 35 -28.81 -3.77 20.18
CA THR A 35 -28.15 -4.51 21.26
C THR A 35 -26.80 -5.09 20.84
N TRP A 36 -26.65 -5.50 19.58
CA TRP A 36 -25.43 -6.11 19.05
C TRP A 36 -24.42 -5.09 18.54
N GLU A 37 -24.81 -3.82 18.41
CA GLU A 37 -23.96 -2.77 17.85
C GLU A 37 -22.72 -2.50 18.70
N VAL A 38 -22.89 -2.46 20.02
CA VAL A 38 -21.78 -2.23 20.96
C VAL A 38 -20.77 -3.37 20.89
N LEU A 39 -21.25 -4.61 20.79
CA LEU A 39 -20.39 -5.79 20.65
C LEU A 39 -19.64 -5.76 19.32
N ARG A 40 -20.35 -5.49 18.22
CA ARG A 40 -19.79 -5.37 16.87
C ARG A 40 -18.67 -4.34 16.80
N LYS A 41 -18.89 -3.12 17.34
CA LYS A 41 -17.88 -2.07 17.37
C LYS A 41 -16.64 -2.47 18.16
N ARG A 42 -16.81 -3.08 19.34
CA ARG A 42 -15.68 -3.51 20.19
C ARG A 42 -14.91 -4.67 19.54
N PHE A 43 -15.62 -5.65 19.02
CA PHE A 43 -15.03 -6.81 18.34
C PHE A 43 -14.23 -6.38 17.12
N ASN A 44 -14.84 -5.59 16.21
CA ASN A 44 -14.16 -5.11 15.01
C ASN A 44 -12.96 -4.22 15.33
N LYS A 45 -12.99 -3.43 16.42
CA LYS A 45 -11.84 -2.62 16.83
C LYS A 45 -10.65 -3.48 17.26
N HIS A 46 -10.91 -4.60 17.94
CA HIS A 46 -9.85 -5.42 18.53
C HIS A 46 -9.28 -6.45 17.57
N HIS A 47 -10.11 -6.99 16.66
CA HIS A 47 -9.71 -8.02 15.70
C HIS A 47 -9.61 -7.49 14.27
N ARG A 48 -9.52 -6.18 14.09
CA ARG A 48 -9.47 -5.57 12.74
C ARG A 48 -8.33 -6.14 11.92
N ASP A 49 -7.14 -6.14 12.49
CA ASP A 49 -5.92 -6.52 11.78
C ASP A 49 -5.93 -8.02 11.48
N ASP A 50 -6.32 -8.85 12.47
CA ASP A 50 -6.57 -10.29 12.29
C ASP A 50 -7.52 -10.55 11.10
N ILE A 51 -8.67 -9.85 11.04
CA ILE A 51 -9.67 -10.02 9.97
C ILE A 51 -9.10 -9.62 8.60
N LEU A 52 -8.36 -8.50 8.53
CA LEU A 52 -7.77 -8.02 7.28
C LEU A 52 -6.69 -8.97 6.76
N GLU A 53 -5.82 -9.45 7.66
CA GLU A 53 -4.80 -10.46 7.35
C GLU A 53 -5.44 -11.74 6.79
N TYR A 54 -6.49 -12.25 7.44
CA TYR A 54 -7.22 -13.44 6.96
C TYR A 54 -7.93 -13.25 5.62
N CYS A 55 -8.28 -12.01 5.26
CA CYS A 55 -8.85 -11.69 3.95
C CYS A 55 -7.79 -11.42 2.88
N GLU A 56 -6.50 -11.58 3.20
CA GLU A 56 -5.36 -11.17 2.35
C GLU A 56 -5.44 -9.68 1.94
N ILE A 57 -6.15 -8.88 2.73
CA ILE A 57 -6.25 -7.44 2.54
C ILE A 57 -5.08 -6.82 3.27
N ASP A 58 -4.13 -6.28 2.50
CA ASP A 58 -2.99 -5.55 3.05
C ASP A 58 -3.48 -4.33 3.86
N ALA A 59 -3.48 -4.46 5.19
CA ALA A 59 -3.97 -3.43 6.11
C ALA A 59 -3.18 -2.12 6.01
N CYS A 60 -1.94 -2.16 5.50
CA CYS A 60 -1.14 -0.97 5.22
C CYS A 60 -1.80 -0.07 4.17
N ARG A 61 -2.57 -0.63 3.22
CA ARG A 61 -3.31 0.16 2.20
C ARG A 61 -4.45 0.99 2.79
N LEU A 62 -4.96 0.67 3.99
CA LEU A 62 -6.19 1.23 4.55
C LEU A 62 -5.99 2.21 5.71
N LEU A 63 -4.76 2.37 6.22
CA LEU A 63 -4.47 3.10 7.46
C LEU A 63 -3.58 4.34 7.30
N ILE A 64 -2.97 4.53 6.13
CA ILE A 64 -2.12 5.68 5.86
C ILE A 64 -2.93 6.71 5.08
N GLU A 65 -3.12 7.90 5.66
CA GLU A 65 -3.60 9.04 4.90
C GLU A 65 -2.53 9.35 3.84
N ARG A 66 -2.78 8.90 2.61
CA ARG A 66 -1.82 9.02 1.52
C ARG A 66 -1.44 10.48 1.31
N ILE A 67 -0.15 10.73 1.15
CA ILE A 67 0.39 12.08 0.93
C ILE A 67 -0.09 12.57 -0.44
N VAL A 68 -0.78 13.71 -0.47
CA VAL A 68 -1.28 14.30 -1.72
C VAL A 68 -0.11 14.81 -2.56
N VAL A 69 -0.04 14.37 -3.81
CA VAL A 69 0.97 14.83 -4.76
C VAL A 69 0.31 15.81 -5.72
N ASN A 70 0.68 17.08 -5.63
CA ASN A 70 0.10 18.16 -6.45
C ASN A 70 0.46 18.02 -7.95
N GLU A 71 1.66 17.51 -8.25
CA GLU A 71 2.14 17.29 -9.63
C GLU A 71 2.60 15.83 -9.81
N PRO A 72 1.66 14.89 -10.05
CA PRO A 72 1.96 13.46 -10.08
C PRO A 72 2.97 13.05 -11.15
N ASP A 73 2.90 13.66 -12.34
CA ASP A 73 3.79 13.32 -13.46
C ASP A 73 5.23 13.75 -13.19
N LEU A 74 5.42 14.96 -12.65
CA LEU A 74 6.74 15.45 -12.26
C LEU A 74 7.33 14.60 -11.12
N PHE A 75 6.50 14.27 -10.12
CA PHE A 75 6.91 13.40 -9.02
C PHE A 75 7.38 12.02 -9.51
N ILE A 76 6.60 11.36 -10.36
CA ILE A 76 6.95 10.05 -10.91
C ILE A 76 8.24 10.13 -11.75
N ALA A 77 8.43 11.19 -12.53
CA ALA A 77 9.67 11.42 -13.27
C ALA A 77 10.90 11.56 -12.36
N TYR A 78 10.79 12.27 -11.24
CA TYR A 78 11.86 12.36 -10.25
C TYR A 78 12.20 11.01 -9.61
N ILE A 79 11.19 10.22 -9.25
CA ILE A 79 11.42 8.89 -8.67
C ILE A 79 12.08 7.95 -9.68
N SER A 80 11.66 7.98 -10.95
CA SER A 80 12.32 7.23 -12.03
C SER A 80 13.80 7.61 -12.16
N ALA A 81 14.12 8.91 -12.14
CA ALA A 81 15.51 9.38 -12.17
C ALA A 81 16.34 8.91 -10.97
N MET A 82 15.75 8.93 -9.76
CA MET A 82 16.41 8.44 -8.55
C MET A 82 16.68 6.93 -8.60
N LEU A 83 15.75 6.13 -9.11
CA LEU A 83 15.94 4.68 -9.29
C LEU A 83 17.12 4.39 -10.23
N ARG A 84 17.19 5.12 -11.35
CA ARG A 84 18.23 4.94 -12.38
C ARG A 84 19.62 5.39 -11.93
N CYS A 85 19.67 6.39 -11.05
CA CYS A 85 20.91 6.85 -10.45
C CYS A 85 21.38 5.93 -9.30
N GLY A 86 20.62 4.86 -8.97
CA GLY A 86 20.90 3.98 -7.85
C GLY A 86 20.75 4.67 -6.49
N ILE A 87 19.97 5.76 -6.44
CA ILE A 87 19.61 6.41 -5.17
C ILE A 87 18.47 5.63 -4.50
N LEU A 88 17.60 5.04 -5.31
CA LEU A 88 16.57 4.09 -4.89
C LEU A 88 16.92 2.73 -5.50
N ASP A 89 16.71 1.66 -4.74
CA ASP A 89 16.84 0.29 -5.20
C ASP A 89 15.46 -0.33 -5.41
N GLY A 90 15.33 -1.18 -6.43
CA GLY A 90 14.10 -1.91 -6.72
C GLY A 90 13.75 -1.95 -8.20
N THR A 91 12.70 -2.70 -8.54
CA THR A 91 12.11 -2.71 -9.89
C THR A 91 11.04 -1.63 -10.02
N TYR A 92 10.68 -1.28 -11.25
CA TYR A 92 9.61 -0.29 -11.49
C TYR A 92 8.27 -0.72 -10.89
N GLU A 93 7.96 -2.01 -10.92
CA GLU A 93 6.74 -2.57 -10.32
C GLU A 93 6.75 -2.37 -8.81
N HIS A 94 7.87 -2.71 -8.16
CA HIS A 94 8.01 -2.58 -6.72
C HIS A 94 7.89 -1.11 -6.26
N VAL A 95 8.46 -0.19 -7.04
CA VAL A 95 8.39 1.25 -6.77
C VAL A 95 6.98 1.80 -7.02
N ALA A 96 6.30 1.34 -8.09
CA ALA A 96 4.93 1.74 -8.37
C ALA A 96 3.96 1.31 -7.25
N ASP A 97 4.12 0.09 -6.72
CA ASP A 97 3.36 -0.39 -5.58
C ASP A 97 3.58 0.48 -4.34
N HIS A 98 4.83 0.86 -4.05
CA HIS A 98 5.16 1.75 -2.94
C HIS A 98 4.59 3.16 -3.13
N ILE A 99 4.61 3.67 -4.37
CA ILE A 99 4.01 4.97 -4.68
C ILE A 99 2.51 4.93 -4.43
N ASP A 100 1.79 3.92 -4.93
CA ASP A 100 0.34 3.82 -4.67
C ASP A 100 0.04 3.65 -3.18
N LEU A 101 0.86 2.89 -2.46
CA LEU A 101 0.66 2.66 -1.04
C LEU A 101 0.74 3.97 -0.22
N VAL A 102 1.71 4.83 -0.53
CA VAL A 102 2.07 5.99 0.31
C VAL A 102 1.51 7.31 -0.23
N PHE A 103 1.41 7.47 -1.55
CA PHE A 103 1.10 8.74 -2.20
C PHE A 103 -0.24 8.68 -2.94
N ARG A 104 -1.01 9.77 -2.84
CA ARG A 104 -2.22 9.97 -3.64
C ARG A 104 -1.83 10.74 -4.90
N THR A 105 -1.49 9.97 -5.93
CA THR A 105 -1.15 10.48 -7.27
C THR A 105 -2.38 10.64 -8.17
N GLY A 106 -3.49 9.97 -7.85
CA GLY A 106 -4.69 9.93 -8.68
C GLY A 106 -4.55 9.07 -9.94
N LYS A 107 -3.48 8.28 -10.06
CA LYS A 107 -3.21 7.36 -11.18
C LYS A 107 -3.29 5.92 -10.70
N GLU A 108 -3.67 5.02 -11.60
CA GLU A 108 -3.63 3.58 -11.34
C GLU A 108 -2.18 3.07 -11.29
N ILE A 109 -1.90 2.01 -10.51
CA ILE A 109 -0.56 1.42 -10.35
C ILE A 109 0.09 1.12 -11.70
N ASN A 110 -0.66 0.54 -12.64
CA ASN A 110 -0.16 0.24 -13.99
C ASN A 110 0.28 1.50 -14.74
N THR A 111 -0.45 2.61 -14.59
CA THR A 111 -0.07 3.90 -15.18
C THR A 111 1.19 4.47 -14.54
N ILE A 112 1.35 4.33 -13.23
CA ILE A 112 2.56 4.75 -12.51
C ILE A 112 3.77 3.94 -13.00
N CYS A 113 3.62 2.61 -13.08
CA CYS A 113 4.68 1.72 -13.55
C CYS A 113 5.10 2.04 -15.00
N ASN A 114 4.13 2.25 -15.89
CA ASN A 114 4.41 2.66 -17.27
C ASN A 114 5.12 4.01 -17.32
N HIS A 115 4.68 5.01 -16.57
CA HIS A 115 5.36 6.31 -16.51
C HIS A 115 6.78 6.23 -15.94
N LEU A 116 7.03 5.36 -14.97
CA LEU A 116 8.39 5.12 -14.47
C LEU A 116 9.30 4.57 -15.57
N SER A 117 8.76 3.67 -16.41
CA SER A 117 9.45 3.09 -17.57
C SER A 117 9.54 4.05 -18.77
N ASP A 118 8.57 4.92 -19.02
CA ASP A 118 8.57 5.85 -20.16
C ASP A 118 9.48 7.07 -19.89
N ALA A 119 9.54 7.50 -18.63
CA ALA A 119 10.53 8.49 -18.18
C ALA A 119 11.96 7.94 -18.26
N ASP A 120 12.11 6.62 -18.39
CA ASP A 120 13.38 5.96 -18.74
C ASP A 120 13.85 6.54 -20.10
N ASP A 121 13.06 6.32 -21.15
CA ASP A 121 13.46 6.62 -22.54
C ASP A 121 13.79 8.10 -22.81
N VAL A 122 13.01 9.06 -22.28
CA VAL A 122 13.19 10.49 -22.62
C VAL A 122 14.45 11.13 -22.03
N TYR A 123 14.92 10.64 -20.87
CA TYR A 123 16.10 11.19 -20.19
C TYR A 123 17.37 10.35 -20.36
N PHE A 124 17.25 9.13 -20.93
CA PHE A 124 18.41 8.29 -21.25
C PHE A 124 19.39 9.01 -22.17
N ASP A 125 18.88 9.64 -23.23
CA ASP A 125 19.67 10.38 -24.21
C ASP A 125 20.42 11.57 -23.59
N ILE A 126 19.79 12.27 -22.64
CA ILE A 126 20.40 13.39 -21.93
C ILE A 126 21.50 12.87 -20.98
N CYS A 127 21.23 11.79 -20.25
CA CYS A 127 22.21 11.19 -19.35
C CYS A 127 23.42 10.61 -20.10
N GLU A 128 23.22 9.97 -21.25
CA GLU A 128 24.32 9.50 -22.11
C GLU A 128 25.10 10.67 -22.71
N ALA A 129 24.44 11.71 -23.22
CA ALA A 129 25.11 12.90 -23.72
C ALA A 129 26.02 13.57 -22.66
N VAL A 130 25.56 13.62 -21.40
CA VAL A 130 26.32 14.14 -20.26
C VAL A 130 27.50 13.22 -19.88
N ARG A 131 27.31 11.89 -19.96
CA ARG A 131 28.39 10.91 -19.73
C ARG A 131 29.46 10.98 -20.81
N GLU A 132 29.08 11.12 -22.07
CA GLU A 132 30.01 11.26 -23.19
C GLU A 132 30.84 12.54 -23.11
N THR A 133 30.22 13.68 -22.74
CA THR A 133 30.96 14.94 -22.54
C THR A 133 31.97 14.83 -21.40
N LYS A 134 31.60 14.20 -20.27
CA LYS A 134 32.53 13.93 -19.16
C LYS A 134 33.68 13.01 -19.59
N ARG A 135 33.42 11.98 -20.41
CA ARG A 135 34.48 11.08 -20.94
C ARG A 135 35.46 11.81 -21.87
N LYS A 136 34.98 12.75 -22.70
CA LYS A 136 35.83 13.58 -23.58
C LYS A 136 36.72 14.54 -22.78
N HIS A 137 36.19 15.16 -21.72
CA HIS A 137 36.97 16.06 -20.86
C HIS A 137 37.99 15.35 -19.96
N LYS A 138 37.85 14.04 -19.74
CA LYS A 138 38.80 13.23 -18.96
C LYS A 138 39.99 12.71 -19.77
N LYS A 139 39.95 12.86 -21.11
CA LYS A 139 40.98 12.41 -22.06
C LYS A 139 41.87 13.55 -22.59
N ASN A 140 41.56 14.79 -22.23
CA ASN A 140 42.43 15.96 -22.38
C ASN A 140 43.10 16.26 -21.04
#